data_AF-A0A3N9WZA6-F1
#
_entry.id   AF-A0A3N9WZA6-F1
#
_cell.length_a   1.000
_cell.length_b   1.000
_cell.length_c   1.000
_cell.angle_alpha   90.00
_cell.angle_beta   90.00
_cell.angle_gamma   90.00
#
_symmetry.space_group_name_H-M   'P 1'
#
loop_
_entity.id
_entity.type
_entity.pdbx_description
1 polymer ?
#
loop_
_entity_poly.entity_id
_entity_poly.type
_entity_poly.pdbx_seq_one_letter_code
_entity_poly.pdbx_strand_id
1 'polypeptide(L)'
;MSTELVIELPDELADRLAEEPDISAFLTDCIRKDMTDERILRKLRQAGFALSPAHLKRAGRVVNAALEQITPKLGALVAGPEAGMPDEPAFTPGRSAFVLDTPALLAFAGGDEDVAARIVVASDRRLTVVIPAGCLASAYRQIPQEGWWVLDLLAALRPTQVTALTADCSAALGLWLRSVPAVDLAQAAMEAARAITPIMTDRRELLGEVLPKDWPIIDL
;
A
#
# COMPACT_ATOMS: atom_id res chain seq x y z
N MET A 1 34.50 -18.27 5.64
CA MET A 1 34.24 -19.60 5.08
C MET A 1 33.01 -19.48 4.20
N SER A 2 33.08 -19.91 2.95
CA SER A 2 31.92 -20.03 2.06
C SER A 2 31.27 -21.38 2.33
N THR A 3 29.97 -21.39 2.60
CA THR A 3 29.18 -22.62 2.69
C THR A 3 28.61 -22.88 1.30
N GLU A 4 29.02 -23.97 0.67
CA GLU A 4 28.51 -24.35 -0.65
C GLU A 4 27.18 -25.08 -0.47
N LEU A 5 26.11 -24.56 -1.07
CA LEU A 5 24.76 -25.09 -0.97
C LEU A 5 24.33 -25.54 -2.37
N VAL A 6 24.11 -26.85 -2.56
CA VAL A 6 23.61 -27.41 -3.82
C VAL A 6 22.10 -27.59 -3.71
N ILE A 7 21.37 -26.99 -4.64
CA ILE A 7 19.90 -27.02 -4.70
C ILE A 7 19.47 -27.41 -6.11
N GLU A 8 18.52 -28.34 -6.19
CA GLU A 8 17.88 -28.72 -7.46
C GLU A 8 16.81 -27.69 -7.80
N LEU A 9 16.83 -27.21 -9.04
CA LEU A 9 15.92 -26.18 -9.53
C LEU A 9 15.03 -26.76 -10.63
N PRO A 10 13.74 -26.35 -10.70
CA PRO A 10 12.90 -26.64 -11.86
C PRO A 10 13.51 -26.07 -13.14
N ASP A 11 13.33 -26.75 -14.27
CA ASP A 11 13.91 -26.38 -15.57
C ASP A 11 13.59 -24.91 -15.95
N GLU A 12 12.35 -24.45 -15.71
CA GLU A 12 11.97 -23.06 -16.02
C GLU A 12 12.73 -22.01 -15.19
N LEU A 13 13.15 -22.38 -13.97
CA LEU A 13 13.96 -21.50 -13.13
C LEU A 13 15.44 -21.55 -13.55
N ALA A 14 15.91 -22.72 -13.99
CA ALA A 14 17.26 -22.89 -14.51
C ALA A 14 17.47 -22.08 -15.80
N ASP A 15 16.52 -22.13 -16.72
CA ASP A 15 16.55 -21.35 -17.97
C ASP A 15 16.60 -19.84 -17.69
N ARG A 16 15.77 -19.38 -16.75
CA ARG A 16 15.77 -17.97 -16.34
C ARG A 16 17.07 -17.53 -15.68
N LEU A 17 17.68 -18.38 -14.85
CA LEU A 17 18.98 -18.08 -14.25
C LEU A 17 20.11 -18.06 -15.27
N ALA A 18 20.01 -18.85 -16.36
CA ALA A 18 21.00 -18.84 -17.44
C ALA A 18 21.01 -17.51 -18.23
N GLU A 19 19.92 -16.75 -18.19
CA GLU A 19 19.80 -15.42 -18.79
C GLU A 19 20.34 -14.29 -17.89
N GLU A 20 20.59 -14.57 -16.60
CA GLU A 20 21.03 -13.56 -15.64
C GLU A 20 22.55 -13.30 -15.75
N PRO A 21 22.99 -12.04 -15.91
CA PRO A 21 24.41 -11.71 -16.10
C PRO A 21 25.26 -11.95 -14.85
N ASP A 22 24.65 -11.97 -13.66
CA ASP A 22 25.28 -12.33 -12.39
C ASP A 22 24.28 -13.11 -11.51
N ILE A 23 24.30 -14.43 -11.66
CA ILE A 23 23.46 -15.39 -10.94
C ILE A 23 23.64 -15.25 -9.42
N SER A 24 24.86 -14.99 -8.94
CA SER A 24 25.16 -14.91 -7.50
C SER A 24 24.53 -13.67 -6.87
N ALA A 25 24.67 -12.52 -7.54
CA ALA A 25 24.01 -11.28 -7.12
C ALA A 25 22.49 -11.41 -7.18
N PHE A 26 21.95 -12.02 -8.24
CA PHE A 26 20.52 -12.27 -8.41
C PHE A 26 19.95 -13.16 -7.29
N LEU A 27 20.57 -14.31 -7.04
CA LEU A 27 20.17 -15.24 -5.97
C LEU A 27 20.30 -14.60 -4.59
N THR A 28 21.38 -13.85 -4.34
CA THR A 28 21.57 -13.11 -3.08
C THR A 28 20.46 -12.08 -2.86
N ASP A 29 20.06 -11.36 -3.90
CA ASP A 29 18.94 -10.42 -3.82
C ASP A 29 17.61 -11.14 -3.59
N CYS A 30 17.37 -12.28 -4.26
CA CYS A 30 16.16 -13.10 -4.07
C CYS A 30 16.07 -13.68 -2.65
N ILE A 31 17.14 -14.28 -2.13
CA ILE A 31 17.17 -14.80 -0.75
C ILE A 31 16.97 -13.68 0.27
N ARG A 32 17.60 -12.52 0.06
CA ARG A 32 17.42 -11.35 0.93
C ARG A 32 15.97 -10.82 0.90
N LYS A 33 15.31 -10.89 -0.27
CA LYS A 33 13.89 -10.57 -0.44
C LYS A 33 13.01 -11.54 0.34
N ASP A 34 13.15 -12.84 0.10
CA ASP A 34 12.39 -13.89 0.79
C ASP A 34 12.53 -13.79 2.31
N MET A 35 13.74 -13.54 2.81
CA MET A 35 13.98 -13.34 4.24
C MET A 35 13.31 -12.08 4.81
N THR A 36 13.15 -11.02 4.00
CA THR A 36 12.45 -9.80 4.41
C THR A 36 10.95 -10.06 4.51
N ASP A 37 10.36 -10.68 3.49
CA ASP A 37 8.92 -10.93 3.42
C ASP A 37 8.50 -11.95 4.49
N GLU A 38 9.34 -12.96 4.74
CA GLU A 38 9.17 -13.89 5.85
C GLU A 38 9.26 -13.20 7.23
N ARG A 39 10.06 -12.14 7.36
CA ARG A 39 10.12 -11.34 8.60
C ARG A 39 8.82 -10.55 8.83
N ILE A 40 8.21 -10.01 7.77
CA ILE A 40 6.92 -9.31 7.87
C ILE A 40 5.82 -10.31 8.23
N LEU A 41 5.76 -11.44 7.53
CA LEU A 41 4.81 -12.52 7.83
C LEU A 41 4.95 -13.02 9.27
N ARG A 42 6.17 -13.18 9.77
CA ARG A 42 6.42 -13.55 11.18
C ARG A 42 5.89 -12.50 12.15
N LYS A 43 6.15 -11.22 11.92
CA LYS A 43 5.64 -10.12 12.77
C LYS A 43 4.11 -10.09 12.80
N LEU A 44 3.46 -10.26 11.65
CA LEU A 44 1.99 -10.30 11.55
C LEU A 44 1.42 -11.54 12.24
N ARG A 45 2.04 -12.72 12.07
CA ARG A 45 1.61 -13.92 12.81
C ARG A 45 1.78 -13.77 14.32
N GLN A 46 2.87 -13.15 14.77
CA GLN A 46 3.08 -12.81 16.18
C GLN A 46 2.03 -11.84 16.72
N ALA A 47 1.53 -10.95 15.85
CA ALA A 47 0.43 -10.04 16.16
C ALA A 47 -0.96 -10.71 16.11
N GLY A 48 -1.05 -11.99 15.73
CA GLY A 48 -2.29 -12.77 15.74
C GLY A 48 -2.93 -13.02 14.38
N PHE A 49 -2.37 -12.52 13.27
CA PHE A 49 -2.93 -12.71 11.93
C PHE A 49 -2.65 -14.13 11.38
N ALA A 50 -3.68 -14.89 10.99
CA ALA A 50 -3.52 -16.25 10.44
C ALA A 50 -3.39 -16.24 8.90
N LEU A 51 -2.29 -15.65 8.42
CA LEU A 51 -2.03 -15.51 6.98
C LEU A 51 -1.66 -16.85 6.30
N SER A 52 -2.64 -17.43 5.61
CA SER A 52 -2.49 -18.65 4.80
C SER A 52 -1.99 -18.35 3.37
N PRO A 53 -1.36 -19.31 2.67
CA PRO A 53 -1.00 -19.14 1.26
C PRO A 53 -2.20 -18.82 0.36
N ALA A 54 -3.39 -19.32 0.69
CA ALA A 54 -4.62 -19.02 -0.03
C ALA A 54 -5.03 -17.55 0.14
N HIS A 55 -4.90 -16.99 1.35
CA HIS A 55 -5.12 -15.56 1.62
C HIS A 55 -4.16 -14.70 0.79
N LEU A 56 -2.86 -15.01 0.80
CA LEU A 56 -1.85 -14.28 0.02
C LEU A 56 -2.14 -14.34 -1.49
N LYS A 57 -2.50 -15.52 -2.02
CA LYS A 57 -2.84 -15.68 -3.44
C LYS A 57 -4.09 -14.89 -3.83
N ARG A 58 -5.09 -14.81 -2.94
CA ARG A 58 -6.31 -13.99 -3.17
C ARG A 58 -5.98 -12.51 -3.16
N ALA A 59 -5.28 -12.04 -2.12
CA ALA A 59 -4.82 -10.66 -2.01
C ALA A 59 -4.01 -10.23 -3.23
N GLY A 60 -3.12 -11.09 -3.72
CA GLY A 60 -2.35 -10.87 -4.95
C GLY A 60 -3.21 -10.56 -6.17
N ARG A 61 -4.29 -11.33 -6.38
CA ARG A 61 -5.22 -11.09 -7.51
C ARG A 61 -5.93 -9.76 -7.39
N VAL A 62 -6.39 -9.40 -6.18
CA VAL A 62 -7.12 -8.15 -5.94
C VAL A 62 -6.22 -6.94 -6.17
N VAL A 63 -5.01 -6.95 -5.59
CA VAL A 63 -4.04 -5.84 -5.77
C VAL A 63 -3.67 -5.70 -7.24
N ASN A 64 -3.40 -6.81 -7.95
CA ASN A 64 -3.06 -6.76 -9.37
C ASN A 64 -4.23 -6.20 -10.21
N ALA A 65 -5.45 -6.67 -9.98
CA ALA A 65 -6.63 -6.20 -10.70
C ALA A 65 -6.89 -4.70 -10.47
N ALA A 66 -6.62 -4.18 -9.27
CA ALA A 66 -6.73 -2.75 -8.97
C ALA A 66 -5.64 -1.93 -9.67
N LEU A 67 -4.40 -2.43 -9.71
CA LEU A 67 -3.29 -1.77 -10.40
C LEU A 67 -3.48 -1.78 -11.93
N GLU A 68 -4.06 -2.83 -12.50
CA GLU A 68 -4.36 -2.93 -13.93
C GLU A 68 -5.44 -1.93 -14.40
N GLN A 69 -6.30 -1.45 -13.49
CA GLN A 69 -7.29 -0.41 -13.79
C GLN A 69 -6.66 1.00 -13.95
N ILE A 70 -5.40 1.19 -13.55
CA ILE A 70 -4.71 2.46 -13.71
C ILE A 70 -4.37 2.65 -15.19
N THR A 71 -5.04 3.62 -15.83
CA THR A 71 -4.84 3.96 -17.24
C THR A 71 -4.20 5.34 -17.41
N PRO A 72 -3.54 5.63 -18.54
CA PRO A 72 -3.06 6.97 -18.86
C PRO A 72 -4.18 8.03 -18.83
N LYS A 73 -5.40 7.64 -19.22
CA LYS A 73 -6.59 8.52 -19.16
C LYS A 73 -6.93 8.92 -17.73
N LEU A 74 -6.80 8.00 -16.77
CA LEU A 74 -7.00 8.30 -15.36
C LEU A 74 -6.00 9.35 -14.86
N GLY A 75 -4.73 9.23 -15.26
CA GLY A 75 -3.70 10.22 -14.95
C GLY A 75 -3.99 11.61 -15.53
N ALA A 76 -4.49 11.68 -16.77
CA ALA A 76 -4.85 12.95 -17.40
C ALA A 76 -6.04 13.66 -16.70
N LEU A 77 -6.97 12.91 -16.10
CA LEU A 77 -8.09 13.47 -15.34
C LEU A 77 -7.64 14.13 -14.04
N VAL A 78 -6.58 13.62 -13.42
CA VAL A 78 -6.01 14.18 -12.18
C VAL A 78 -5.10 15.38 -12.46
N ALA A 79 -4.47 15.43 -13.64
CA ALA A 79 -3.56 16.51 -14.04
C ALA A 79 -4.26 17.73 -14.71
N GLY A 80 -5.59 17.78 -14.76
CA GLY A 80 -6.36 18.85 -15.42
C GLY A 80 -6.33 20.22 -14.72
N PRO A 81 -6.73 21.33 -15.41
CA PRO A 81 -6.28 22.71 -15.12
C PRO A 81 -6.77 23.37 -13.82
N GLU A 82 -7.53 22.67 -12.98
CA GLU A 82 -8.10 23.21 -11.73
C GLU A 82 -7.75 22.39 -10.49
N ALA A 83 -7.03 21.28 -10.65
CA ALA A 83 -6.47 20.58 -9.50
C ALA A 83 -5.25 21.36 -9.04
N GLY A 84 -5.39 22.14 -7.95
CA GLY A 84 -4.28 22.77 -7.23
C GLY A 84 -3.33 21.70 -6.67
N MET A 85 -2.57 21.07 -7.56
CA MET A 85 -1.52 20.12 -7.23
C MET A 85 -0.32 20.93 -6.71
N PRO A 86 0.28 20.54 -5.57
CA PRO A 86 1.50 21.18 -5.11
C PRO A 86 2.60 21.04 -6.17
N ASP A 87 3.35 22.13 -6.38
CA ASP A 87 4.55 22.14 -7.22
C ASP A 87 5.62 21.19 -6.64
N GLU A 88 6.12 20.31 -7.49
CA GLU A 88 7.19 19.31 -7.29
C GLU A 88 6.98 18.21 -6.22
N PRO A 89 7.24 16.93 -6.57
CA PRO A 89 7.12 15.82 -5.63
C PRO A 89 8.31 15.81 -4.67
N ALA A 90 8.07 16.11 -3.39
CA ALA A 90 8.96 15.68 -2.30
C ALA A 90 8.79 14.17 -2.06
N PHE A 91 9.00 13.33 -3.07
CA PHE A 91 9.11 11.88 -2.95
C PHE A 91 9.57 11.25 -4.27
N THR A 92 10.64 10.48 -4.27
CA THR A 92 10.97 9.59 -5.39
C THR A 92 10.01 8.40 -5.34
N PRO A 93 9.03 8.24 -6.25
CA PRO A 93 8.05 7.17 -6.09
C PRO A 93 8.69 5.85 -6.49
N GLY A 94 8.89 4.98 -5.50
CA GLY A 94 8.53 3.58 -5.71
C GLY A 94 7.02 3.54 -6.01
N ARG A 95 6.61 2.75 -7.00
CA ARG A 95 5.21 2.64 -7.42
C ARG A 95 4.35 2.25 -6.19
N SER A 96 3.35 3.05 -5.83
CA SER A 96 2.50 2.76 -4.67
C SER A 96 1.51 1.64 -4.99
N ALA A 97 1.30 0.72 -4.04
CA ALA A 97 0.34 -0.36 -4.16
C ALA A 97 -1.09 0.14 -3.98
N PHE A 98 -1.33 0.87 -2.90
CA PHE A 98 -2.60 1.47 -2.53
C PHE A 98 -2.43 2.40 -1.31
N VAL A 99 -3.44 3.25 -1.08
CA VAL A 99 -3.60 4.07 0.13
C VAL A 99 -4.52 3.35 1.13
N LEU A 100 -4.17 3.36 2.41
CA LEU A 100 -5.04 2.91 3.51
C LEU A 100 -5.76 4.11 4.14
N ASP A 101 -7.08 4.16 4.03
CA ASP A 101 -7.88 5.16 4.72
C ASP A 101 -8.24 4.73 6.16
N THR A 102 -8.95 5.58 6.90
CA THR A 102 -9.30 5.30 8.30
C THR A 102 -10.02 3.95 8.51
N PRO A 103 -11.13 3.62 7.82
CA PRO A 103 -11.71 2.27 7.84
C PRO A 103 -10.71 1.14 7.61
N ALA A 104 -9.79 1.26 6.64
CA ALA A 104 -8.81 0.21 6.37
C ALA A 104 -7.82 0.02 7.53
N LEU A 105 -7.41 1.12 8.18
CA LEU A 105 -6.57 1.07 9.38
C LEU A 105 -7.31 0.44 10.57
N LEU A 106 -8.60 0.73 10.73
CA LEU A 106 -9.44 0.13 11.77
C LEU A 106 -9.66 -1.36 11.53
N ALA A 107 -9.88 -1.78 10.28
CA ALA A 107 -9.99 -3.18 9.91
C ALA A 107 -8.69 -3.93 10.23
N PHE A 108 -7.53 -3.37 9.87
CA PHE A 108 -6.23 -3.96 10.24
C PHE A 108 -6.07 -4.06 11.76
N ALA A 109 -6.37 -3.00 12.51
CA ALA A 109 -6.30 -3.02 13.98
C ALA A 109 -7.27 -4.03 14.61
N GLY A 110 -8.41 -4.29 13.94
CA GLY A 110 -9.39 -5.31 14.30
C GLY A 110 -8.98 -6.74 13.94
N GLY A 111 -7.82 -6.95 13.33
CA GLY A 111 -7.31 -8.27 12.97
C GLY A 111 -7.76 -8.75 11.58
N ASP A 112 -8.21 -7.85 10.70
CA ASP A 112 -8.59 -8.21 9.33
C ASP A 112 -7.39 -8.77 8.54
N GLU A 113 -7.47 -10.05 8.21
CA GLU A 113 -6.39 -10.77 7.52
C GLU A 113 -6.24 -10.36 6.06
N ASP A 114 -7.28 -9.82 5.43
CA ASP A 114 -7.25 -9.39 4.04
C ASP A 114 -6.42 -8.12 3.90
N VAL A 115 -6.58 -7.16 4.82
CA VAL A 115 -5.73 -5.96 4.85
C VAL A 115 -4.27 -6.36 5.06
N ALA A 116 -4.00 -7.23 6.04
CA ALA A 116 -2.66 -7.73 6.32
C ALA A 116 -2.04 -8.49 5.13
N ALA A 117 -2.81 -9.35 4.46
CA ALA A 117 -2.35 -10.10 3.29
C ALA A 117 -1.99 -9.17 2.12
N ARG A 118 -2.77 -8.12 1.88
CA ARG A 118 -2.51 -7.14 0.80
C ARG A 118 -1.25 -6.31 1.07
N ILE A 119 -0.93 -6.02 2.33
CA ILE A 119 0.33 -5.35 2.72
C ILE A 119 1.54 -6.26 2.46
N VAL A 120 1.42 -7.57 2.76
CA VAL A 120 2.48 -8.55 2.43
C VAL A 120 2.71 -8.60 0.93
N VAL A 121 1.63 -8.70 0.14
CA VAL A 121 1.71 -8.67 -1.33
C VAL A 121 2.39 -7.40 -1.84
N ALA A 122 2.11 -6.25 -1.25
CA ALA A 122 2.78 -5.00 -1.61
C ALA A 122 4.30 -5.08 -1.35
N SER A 123 4.71 -5.67 -0.22
CA SER A 123 6.13 -5.93 0.09
C SER A 123 6.81 -6.80 -0.97
N ASP A 124 6.20 -7.95 -1.30
CA ASP A 124 6.71 -8.89 -2.30
C ASP A 124 6.93 -8.21 -3.66
N ARG A 125 6.11 -7.20 -3.97
CA ARG A 125 6.12 -6.44 -5.22
C ARG A 125 6.98 -5.18 -5.16
N ARG A 126 7.62 -4.88 -4.03
CA ARG A 126 8.39 -3.64 -3.78
C ARG A 126 7.55 -2.38 -3.99
N LEU A 127 6.27 -2.46 -3.67
CA LEU A 127 5.33 -1.37 -3.76
C LEU A 127 5.08 -0.78 -2.38
N THR A 128 4.88 0.54 -2.34
CA THR A 128 4.61 1.24 -1.08
C THR A 128 3.12 1.27 -0.77
N VAL A 129 2.75 0.92 0.46
CA VAL A 129 1.43 1.16 1.03
C VAL A 129 1.46 2.51 1.73
N VAL A 130 0.63 3.45 1.28
CA VAL A 130 0.60 4.81 1.81
C VAL A 130 -0.40 4.90 2.96
N ILE A 131 0.02 5.48 4.08
CA ILE A 131 -0.80 5.72 5.26
C ILE A 131 -0.87 7.24 5.49
N PRO A 132 -1.98 7.90 5.14
CA PRO A 132 -2.16 9.32 5.42
C PRO A 132 -2.13 9.57 6.94
N ALA A 133 -1.31 10.51 7.41
CA ALA A 133 -1.17 10.81 8.83
C ALA A 133 -2.51 11.20 9.49
N GLY A 134 -3.39 11.91 8.76
CA GLY A 134 -4.74 12.23 9.22
C GLY A 134 -5.60 10.98 9.45
N CYS A 135 -5.50 9.98 8.58
CA CYS A 135 -6.18 8.69 8.74
C CYS A 135 -5.62 7.92 9.94
N LEU A 136 -4.29 7.88 10.08
CA LEU A 136 -3.64 7.22 11.21
C LEU A 136 -4.03 7.86 12.55
N ALA A 137 -4.01 9.20 12.63
CA ALA A 137 -4.48 9.93 13.81
C ALA A 137 -5.97 9.67 14.10
N SER A 138 -6.80 9.54 13.06
CA SER A 138 -8.21 9.20 13.19
C SER A 138 -8.42 7.78 13.72
N ALA A 139 -7.59 6.83 13.31
CA ALA A 139 -7.61 5.46 13.79
C ALA A 139 -7.21 5.37 15.28
N TYR A 140 -6.13 6.03 15.70
CA TYR A 140 -5.72 6.07 17.12
C TYR A 140 -6.81 6.63 18.05
N ARG A 141 -7.63 7.58 17.57
CA ARG A 141 -8.75 8.15 18.34
C ARG A 141 -9.94 7.19 18.50
N GLN A 142 -10.05 6.18 17.64
CA GLN A 142 -11.22 5.31 17.56
C GLN A 142 -11.01 3.93 18.18
N ILE A 143 -9.75 3.51 18.36
CA ILE A 143 -9.44 2.23 18.99
C ILE A 143 -9.02 2.42 20.47
N PRO A 144 -9.24 1.41 21.33
CA PRO A 144 -8.67 1.39 22.68
C PRO A 144 -7.14 1.47 22.65
N GLN A 145 -6.54 1.98 23.74
CA GLN A 145 -5.09 2.17 23.85
C GLN A 145 -4.32 0.84 23.71
N GLU A 146 -4.93 -0.28 24.13
CA GLU A 146 -4.39 -1.62 23.98
C GLU A 146 -4.26 -2.05 22.51
N GLY A 147 -4.96 -1.39 21.58
CA GLY A 147 -4.84 -1.61 20.13
C GLY A 147 -3.77 -0.75 19.46
N TRP A 148 -3.22 0.25 20.14
CA TRP A 148 -2.26 1.20 19.53
C TRP A 148 -1.02 0.53 18.99
N TRP A 149 -0.51 -0.50 19.68
CA TRP A 149 0.69 -1.22 19.23
C TRP A 149 0.50 -1.90 17.87
N VAL A 150 -0.74 -2.25 17.48
CA VAL A 150 -1.03 -2.83 16.17
C VAL A 150 -0.88 -1.77 15.07
N LEU A 151 -1.34 -0.54 15.34
CA LEU A 151 -1.14 0.60 14.44
C LEU A 151 0.34 1.03 14.40
N ASP A 152 1.04 1.01 15.54
CA ASP A 152 2.49 1.26 15.59
C ASP A 152 3.26 0.21 14.77
N LEU A 153 2.89 -1.06 14.91
CA LEU A 153 3.44 -2.16 14.12
C LEU A 153 3.23 -1.89 12.63
N LEU A 154 1.99 -1.57 12.23
CA LEU A 154 1.64 -1.28 10.84
C LEU A 154 2.51 -0.15 10.27
N ALA A 155 2.57 0.99 10.95
CA ALA A 155 3.36 2.14 10.52
C ALA A 155 4.88 1.86 10.47
N ALA A 156 5.35 0.86 11.22
CA ALA A 156 6.74 0.42 11.24
C ALA A 156 7.06 -0.70 10.24
N LEU A 157 6.07 -1.21 9.49
CA LEU A 157 6.31 -2.21 8.44
C LEU A 157 7.04 -1.55 7.27
N ARG A 158 8.08 -2.22 6.76
CA ARG A 158 8.90 -1.73 5.63
C ARG A 158 8.09 -1.27 4.41
N PRO A 159 7.06 -2.01 3.92
CA PRO A 159 6.30 -1.57 2.75
C PRO A 159 5.42 -0.35 3.03
N THR A 160 5.26 0.08 4.28
CA THR A 160 4.37 1.20 4.62
C THR A 160 5.12 2.52 4.70
N GLN A 161 4.42 3.59 4.35
CA GLN A 161 4.91 4.95 4.50
C GLN A 161 3.81 5.84 5.06
N VAL A 162 4.05 6.44 6.21
CA VAL A 162 3.17 7.47 6.76
C VAL A 162 3.45 8.79 6.04
N THR A 163 2.45 9.37 5.38
CA THR A 163 2.58 10.69 4.72
C THR A 163 2.00 11.78 5.60
N ALA A 164 2.84 12.75 5.94
CA ALA A 164 2.42 13.91 6.72
C ALA A 164 1.52 14.83 5.90
N LEU A 165 0.64 15.53 6.60
CA LEU A 165 -0.11 16.63 6.00
C LEU A 165 0.72 17.92 6.10
N THR A 166 1.21 18.40 4.97
CA THR A 166 2.06 19.58 4.88
C THR A 166 1.27 20.82 4.44
N ALA A 167 1.82 22.02 4.69
CA ALA A 167 1.09 23.28 4.49
C ALA A 167 0.72 23.55 3.01
N ASP A 168 1.51 23.04 2.08
CA ASP A 168 1.27 23.04 0.63
C ASP A 168 -0.02 22.29 0.23
N CYS A 169 -0.48 21.34 1.04
CA CYS A 169 -1.72 20.60 0.81
C CYS A 169 -2.99 21.40 1.18
N SER A 170 -2.85 22.55 1.86
CA SER A 170 -3.98 23.26 2.48
C SER A 170 -5.03 23.72 1.47
N ALA A 171 -4.60 24.17 0.29
CA ALA A 171 -5.52 24.65 -0.75
C ALA A 171 -6.35 23.50 -1.34
N ALA A 172 -5.70 22.40 -1.72
CA ALA A 172 -6.35 21.20 -2.25
C ALA A 172 -7.31 20.59 -1.22
N LEU A 173 -6.86 20.45 0.03
CA LEU A 173 -7.72 19.98 1.12
C LEU A 173 -8.92 20.88 1.35
N GLY A 174 -8.72 22.20 1.40
CA GLY A 174 -9.80 23.17 1.60
C GLY A 174 -10.86 23.12 0.48
N LEU A 175 -10.44 22.81 -0.75
CA LEU A 175 -11.37 22.57 -1.85
C LEU A 175 -12.17 21.28 -1.63
N TRP A 176 -11.51 20.18 -1.31
CA TRP A 176 -12.12 18.87 -1.22
C TRP A 176 -13.02 18.69 0.00
N LEU A 177 -12.71 19.38 1.10
CA LEU A 177 -13.56 19.46 2.29
C LEU A 177 -14.94 20.10 2.05
N ARG A 178 -15.18 20.70 0.89
CA ARG A 178 -16.53 21.13 0.48
C ARG A 178 -17.42 19.96 0.03
N SER A 179 -16.81 18.86 -0.39
CA SER A 179 -17.48 17.69 -0.97
C SER A 179 -17.36 16.44 -0.11
N VAL A 180 -16.27 16.28 0.66
CA VAL A 180 -16.09 15.17 1.62
C VAL A 180 -16.14 15.66 3.07
N PRO A 181 -16.76 14.89 3.97
CA PRO A 181 -17.12 15.38 5.31
C PRO A 181 -15.96 15.36 6.32
N ALA A 182 -14.78 14.83 5.96
CA ALA A 182 -13.70 14.58 6.90
C ALA A 182 -12.31 14.83 6.31
N VAL A 183 -11.44 15.45 7.11
CA VAL A 183 -10.06 15.82 6.74
C VAL A 183 -9.22 14.59 6.43
N ASP A 184 -9.41 13.50 7.18
CA ASP A 184 -8.69 12.25 6.96
C ASP A 184 -9.03 11.62 5.61
N LEU A 185 -10.31 11.58 5.23
CA LEU A 185 -10.78 11.09 3.94
C LEU A 185 -10.30 11.97 2.78
N ALA A 186 -10.35 13.30 2.94
CA ALA A 186 -9.83 14.24 1.95
C ALA A 186 -8.32 14.03 1.71
N GLN A 187 -7.53 13.84 2.79
CA GLN A 187 -6.12 13.52 2.66
C GLN A 187 -5.90 12.17 1.97
N ALA A 188 -6.66 11.12 2.31
CA ALA A 188 -6.53 9.81 1.67
C ALA A 188 -6.79 9.87 0.16
N ALA A 189 -7.84 10.57 -0.25
CA ALA A 189 -8.12 10.80 -1.66
C ALA A 189 -6.96 11.55 -2.34
N MET A 190 -6.34 12.51 -1.66
CA MET A 190 -5.31 13.39 -2.23
C MET A 190 -4.04 12.60 -2.48
N GLU A 191 -3.66 11.76 -1.53
CA GLU A 191 -2.52 10.86 -1.68
C GLU A 191 -2.73 9.86 -2.81
N ALA A 192 -3.95 9.35 -2.95
CA ALA A 192 -4.28 8.43 -4.03
C ALA A 192 -4.16 9.11 -5.39
N ALA A 193 -4.76 10.30 -5.53
CA ALA A 193 -4.70 11.10 -6.75
C ALA A 193 -3.25 11.43 -7.12
N ARG A 194 -2.46 11.90 -6.15
CA ARG A 194 -1.06 12.30 -6.33
C ARG A 194 -0.17 11.17 -6.86
N ALA A 195 -0.37 9.95 -6.35
CA ALA A 195 0.41 8.79 -6.78
C ALA A 195 -0.27 7.96 -7.89
N ILE A 196 -1.47 8.37 -8.34
CA ILE A 196 -2.36 7.62 -9.23
C ILE A 196 -2.42 6.14 -8.79
N THR A 197 -2.86 5.92 -7.55
CA THR A 197 -2.85 4.60 -6.91
C THR A 197 -4.24 4.27 -6.34
N PRO A 198 -4.59 2.99 -6.18
CA PRO A 198 -5.86 2.59 -5.60
C PRO A 198 -6.01 3.04 -4.14
N ILE A 199 -7.26 3.13 -3.68
CA ILE A 199 -7.57 3.33 -2.25
C ILE A 199 -8.24 2.08 -1.72
N MET A 200 -7.82 1.59 -0.57
CA MET A 200 -8.56 0.58 0.17
C MET A 200 -9.55 1.24 1.12
N THR A 201 -10.84 0.99 0.94
CA THR A 201 -11.91 1.65 1.72
C THR A 201 -13.26 0.94 1.53
N ASP A 202 -14.18 1.15 2.46
CA ASP A 202 -15.62 0.89 2.33
C ASP A 202 -16.42 2.15 1.95
N ARG A 203 -15.77 3.32 1.84
CA ARG A 203 -16.40 4.64 1.61
C ARG A 203 -16.40 5.07 0.14
N ARG A 204 -16.61 4.13 -0.78
CA ARG A 204 -16.59 4.36 -2.24
C ARG A 204 -17.47 5.54 -2.67
N GLU A 205 -18.68 5.61 -2.13
CA GLU A 205 -19.67 6.64 -2.49
C GLU A 205 -19.15 8.05 -2.17
N LEU A 206 -18.53 8.22 -1.00
CA LEU A 206 -17.97 9.52 -0.58
C LEU A 206 -16.74 9.92 -1.41
N LEU A 207 -15.93 8.96 -1.85
CA LEU A 207 -14.78 9.23 -2.70
C LEU A 207 -15.15 9.64 -4.12
N GLY A 208 -16.29 9.16 -4.64
CA GLY A 208 -16.81 9.53 -5.96
C GLY A 208 -17.12 11.02 -6.12
N GLU A 209 -17.18 11.78 -5.03
CA GLU A 209 -17.38 13.24 -5.03
C GLU A 209 -16.10 14.03 -5.35
N VAL A 210 -14.92 13.43 -5.16
CA VAL A 210 -13.62 14.10 -5.36
C VAL A 210 -12.67 13.35 -6.29
N LEU A 211 -12.92 12.06 -6.53
CA LEU A 211 -12.16 11.24 -7.47
C LEU A 211 -13.04 10.86 -8.67
N PRO A 212 -12.44 10.61 -9.85
CA PRO A 212 -13.15 10.03 -10.99
C PRO A 212 -13.96 8.78 -10.61
N LYS A 213 -15.13 8.60 -11.21
CA LYS A 213 -16.00 7.44 -10.92
C LYS A 213 -15.32 6.09 -11.14
N ASP A 214 -14.40 6.04 -12.11
CA ASP A 214 -13.63 4.84 -12.45
C ASP A 214 -12.34 4.71 -11.63
N TRP A 215 -12.19 5.46 -10.53
CA TRP A 215 -11.02 5.35 -9.66
C TRP A 215 -10.91 3.93 -9.09
N PRO A 216 -9.72 3.30 -9.13
CA PRO A 216 -9.56 1.97 -8.59
C PRO A 216 -9.72 1.98 -7.06
N ILE A 217 -10.73 1.25 -6.58
CA ILE A 217 -11.00 1.05 -5.16
C ILE A 217 -10.82 -0.44 -4.86
N ILE A 218 -10.07 -0.72 -3.79
CA ILE A 218 -9.95 -2.04 -3.20
C ILE A 218 -10.96 -2.10 -2.05
N ASP A 219 -12.02 -2.87 -2.21
CA ASP A 219 -13.05 -2.96 -1.17
C ASP A 219 -12.50 -3.63 0.10
N LEU A 220 -12.96 -3.12 1.26
CA LEU A 220 -12.74 -3.73 2.58
C LEU A 220 -13.69 -4.90 2.79
#